data_AF-A0A0U3N625-F1
#
_entry.id   AF-A0A0U3N625-F1
#
_cell.length_a   1.000
_cell.length_b   1.000
_cell.length_c   1.000
_cell.angle_alpha   90.00
_cell.angle_beta   90.00
_cell.angle_gamma   90.00
#
_symmetry.space_group_name_H-M   'P 1'
#
loop_
_entity.id
_entity.type
_entity.pdbx_description
1 polymer ?
#
loop_
_entity_poly.entity_id
_entity_poly.type
_entity_poly.pdbx_seq_one_letter_code
_entity_poly.pdbx_strand_id
1 'polypeptide(L)'
;MDGKMLARLGAVVFVAIAITATAIEMTRKEEAPRTEPVRLTEPVRDPLREAQRRCQQLGQTAASDPDCMRVWAETRDRFLRRTPAPAVPHQNEGQ
;
A
#
# COMPACT_ATOMS: atom_id res chain seq x y z
N MET A 1 45.76 9.66 7.25
CA MET A 1 44.45 10.00 6.65
C MET A 1 44.33 11.51 6.67
N ASP A 2 44.11 12.14 5.52
CA ASP A 2 44.02 13.60 5.41
C ASP A 2 42.83 14.13 6.22
N GLY A 3 43.08 14.72 7.39
CA GLY A 3 42.04 15.30 8.25
C GLY A 3 41.17 16.33 7.52
N LYS A 4 41.70 16.96 6.46
CA LYS A 4 40.97 17.84 5.56
C LYS A 4 39.94 17.12 4.69
N MET A 5 40.18 15.87 4.28
CA MET A 5 39.17 15.06 3.60
C MET A 5 38.07 14.63 4.57
N LEU A 6 38.43 14.23 5.78
CA LEU A 6 37.46 13.80 6.81
C LEU A 6 36.54 14.96 7.23
N ALA A 7 37.09 16.16 7.42
CA ALA A 7 36.30 17.35 7.72
C ALA A 7 35.34 17.71 6.59
N ARG A 8 35.78 17.59 5.32
CA ARG A 8 34.92 17.83 4.16
C ARG A 8 33.80 16.79 4.07
N LEU A 9 34.10 15.52 4.31
CA LEU A 9 33.11 14.46 4.30
C LEU A 9 32.04 14.68 5.37
N GLY A 10 32.46 15.02 6.60
CA GLY A 10 31.54 15.35 7.70
C GLY A 10 30.64 16.54 7.35
N ALA A 11 31.20 17.61 6.79
CA ALA A 11 30.43 18.78 6.37
C ALA A 11 29.38 18.45 5.29
N VAL A 12 29.75 17.64 4.29
CA VAL A 12 28.83 17.24 3.21
C VAL A 12 27.69 16.39 3.77
N VAL A 13 27.97 15.42 4.64
CA VAL A 13 26.94 14.58 5.26
C VAL A 13 25.99 15.41 6.12
N PHE A 14 26.52 16.34 6.91
CA PHE A 14 25.69 17.23 7.74
C PHE A 14 24.76 18.11 6.88
N VAL A 15 25.29 18.69 5.80
CA VAL A 15 24.49 19.49 4.86
C VAL A 15 23.40 18.63 4.20
N ALA A 16 23.71 17.41 3.78
CA ALA A 16 22.74 16.50 3.18
C ALA A 16 21.60 16.14 4.16
N ILE A 17 21.92 15.89 5.43
CA ILE A 17 20.93 15.62 6.48
C ILE A 17 20.05 16.85 6.71
N ALA A 18 20.64 18.04 6.80
CA ALA A 18 19.92 19.29 6.99
C ALA A 18 18.91 19.56 5.85
N ILE A 19 19.35 19.41 4.59
CA ILE A 19 18.47 19.59 3.41
C ILE A 19 17.31 18.58 3.44
N THR A 20 17.60 17.31 3.74
CA THR A 20 16.58 16.26 3.80
C THR A 20 15.55 16.55 4.90
N ALA A 21 15.99 16.99 6.08
CA ALA A 21 15.11 17.37 7.18
C ALA A 21 14.21 18.57 6.81
N THR A 22 14.78 19.61 6.18
CA THR A 22 14.00 20.76 5.72
C THR A 22 12.98 20.39 4.63
N ALA A 23 13.35 19.50 3.70
CA ALA A 23 12.43 19.01 2.68
C ALA A 23 11.24 18.27 3.31
N ILE A 24 11.49 17.41 4.31
CA ILE A 24 10.45 16.70 5.04
C ILE A 24 9.54 17.65 5.83
N GLU A 25 10.10 18.68 6.49
CA GLU A 25 9.28 19.66 7.21
C GLU A 25 8.41 20.49 6.25
N MET A 26 8.93 20.84 5.07
CA MET A 26 8.16 21.52 4.03
C MET A 26 7.03 20.65 3.50
N THR A 27 7.29 19.38 3.17
CA THR A 27 6.23 18.47 2.71
C THR A 27 5.21 18.16 3.80
N ARG A 28 5.62 18.07 5.07
CA ARG A 28 4.69 17.91 6.21
C ARG A 28 3.78 19.11 6.42
N LYS A 29 4.25 20.33 6.16
CA LYS A 29 3.41 21.54 6.22
C LYS A 29 2.34 21.54 5.12
N GLU A 30 2.66 21.00 3.95
CA GLU A 30 1.70 20.77 2.86
C GLU A 30 0.76 19.59 3.13
N GLU A 31 1.19 18.55 3.85
CA GLU A 31 0.37 17.41 4.31
C GLU A 31 -0.52 17.70 5.54
N ALA A 32 -0.73 18.97 5.88
CA ALA A 32 -1.74 19.36 6.84
C ALA A 32 -3.10 19.75 6.22
N PRO A 33 -3.71 19.02 5.26
CA PRO A 33 -5.13 18.77 5.35
C PRO A 33 -5.30 17.65 6.37
N ARG A 34 -5.92 17.99 7.51
CA ARG A 34 -6.64 17.00 8.30
C ARG A 34 -7.67 16.38 7.36
N THR A 35 -7.28 15.31 6.66
CA THR A 35 -8.20 14.50 5.88
C THR A 35 -9.13 13.93 6.91
N GLU A 36 -10.32 14.52 7.03
CA GLU A 36 -11.40 13.87 7.76
C GLU A 36 -11.46 12.45 7.23
N PRO A 37 -11.35 11.43 8.09
CA PRO A 37 -11.48 10.07 7.62
C PRO A 37 -12.88 9.98 7.03
N VAL A 38 -12.96 9.92 5.69
CA VAL A 38 -14.16 9.52 4.98
C VAL A 38 -14.61 8.26 5.71
N ARG A 39 -15.74 8.34 6.42
CA ARG A 39 -16.36 7.18 7.05
C ARG A 39 -16.84 6.31 5.91
N LEU A 40 -15.90 5.53 5.36
CA LEU A 40 -16.18 4.39 4.52
C LEU A 40 -17.13 3.53 5.35
N THR A 41 -18.40 3.50 4.93
CA THR A 41 -19.36 2.45 5.26
C THR A 41 -18.59 1.17 5.50
N GLU A 42 -18.65 0.65 6.73
CA GLU A 42 -17.94 -0.56 7.12
C GLU A 42 -18.25 -1.62 6.06
N PRO A 43 -17.27 -1.95 5.18
CA PRO A 43 -17.53 -2.92 4.14
C PRO A 43 -17.86 -4.20 4.89
N VAL A 44 -19.09 -4.71 4.70
CA VAL A 44 -19.58 -6.01 5.16
C VAL A 44 -18.38 -6.93 5.32
N ARG A 45 -18.08 -7.38 6.55
CA ARG A 45 -16.82 -8.06 6.90
C ARG A 45 -16.39 -8.98 5.77
N ASP A 46 -15.43 -8.50 4.97
CA ASP A 46 -15.03 -9.25 3.78
C ASP A 46 -14.16 -10.40 4.28
N PRO A 47 -14.60 -11.66 4.18
CA PRO A 47 -13.80 -12.81 4.62
C PRO A 47 -12.44 -12.84 3.92
N LEU A 48 -12.34 -12.23 2.72
CA LEU A 48 -11.09 -12.10 1.99
C LEU A 48 -10.08 -11.18 2.70
N ARG A 49 -10.54 -10.11 3.38
CA ARG A 49 -9.68 -9.22 4.17
C ARG A 49 -9.10 -9.93 5.40
N GLU A 50 -9.87 -10.79 6.05
CA GLU A 50 -9.39 -11.56 7.20
C GLU A 50 -8.34 -12.60 6.77
N ALA A 51 -8.59 -13.29 5.66
CA ALA A 51 -7.63 -14.22 5.07
C ALA A 51 -6.33 -13.50 4.62
N GLN A 52 -6.44 -12.33 3.99
CA GLN A 52 -5.28 -11.50 3.62
C GLN A 52 -4.44 -11.14 4.85
N ARG A 53 -5.05 -10.68 5.95
CA ARG A 53 -4.30 -10.33 7.18
C ARG A 53 -3.56 -11.53 7.76
N ARG A 54 -4.17 -12.70 7.74
CA ARG A 54 -3.52 -13.94 8.19
C ARG A 54 -2.29 -14.25 7.35
N CYS A 55 -2.41 -14.16 6.02
CA CYS A 55 -1.27 -14.36 5.12
C CYS A 55 -0.18 -13.29 5.27
N GLN A 56 -0.54 -12.04 5.58
CA GLN A 56 0.43 -10.98 5.87
C GLN A 56 1.22 -11.25 7.14
N GLN A 57 0.59 -11.81 8.18
CA GLN A 57 1.27 -12.19 9.43
C GLN A 57 2.31 -13.30 9.23
N LEU A 58 2.14 -14.15 8.21
CA LEU A 58 3.13 -15.16 7.83
C LEU A 58 4.34 -14.59 7.10
N GLY A 59 4.25 -13.36 6.57
CA GLY A 59 5.34 -12.69 5.87
C GLY A 59 5.82 -13.46 4.64
N GLN A 60 7.13 -13.64 4.52
CA GLN A 60 7.73 -14.33 3.36
C GLN A 60 7.22 -15.77 3.19
N THR A 61 6.89 -16.47 4.27
CA THR A 61 6.39 -17.84 4.23
C THR A 61 5.09 -17.97 3.43
N ALA A 62 4.25 -16.91 3.41
CA ALA A 62 3.03 -16.91 2.62
C ALA A 62 3.27 -16.97 1.11
N ALA A 63 4.46 -16.59 0.62
CA ALA A 63 4.78 -16.66 -0.81
C ALA A 63 4.90 -18.11 -1.33
N SER A 64 5.18 -19.06 -0.44
CA SER A 64 5.22 -20.50 -0.73
C SER A 64 3.97 -21.26 -0.26
N ASP A 65 3.05 -20.59 0.42
CA ASP A 65 1.84 -21.19 0.96
C ASP A 65 0.72 -21.20 -0.12
N PRO A 66 0.19 -22.38 -0.51
CA PRO A 66 -0.79 -22.49 -1.58
C PRO A 66 -2.13 -21.82 -1.24
N ASP A 67 -2.53 -21.79 0.03
CA ASP A 67 -3.76 -21.12 0.45
C ASP A 67 -3.60 -19.60 0.38
N CYS A 68 -2.44 -19.07 0.76
CA CYS A 68 -2.15 -17.64 0.63
C CYS A 68 -2.03 -17.19 -0.83
N MET A 69 -1.48 -18.03 -1.70
CA MET A 69 -1.43 -17.75 -3.14
C MET A 69 -2.83 -17.67 -3.76
N ARG A 70 -3.77 -18.51 -3.30
CA ARG A 70 -5.19 -18.44 -3.70
C ARG A 70 -5.85 -17.14 -3.24
N VAL A 71 -5.64 -16.75 -1.98
CA VAL A 71 -6.16 -15.48 -1.43
C VAL A 71 -5.63 -14.28 -2.22
N TRP A 72 -4.35 -14.29 -2.60
CA TRP A 72 -3.76 -13.26 -3.44
C TRP A 72 -4.41 -13.19 -4.83
N ALA A 73 -4.57 -14.33 -5.49
CA ALA A 73 -5.19 -14.41 -6.81
C ALA A 73 -6.62 -13.84 -6.79
N GLU A 74 -7.44 -14.22 -5.80
CA GLU A 74 -8.81 -13.75 -5.65
C GLU A 74 -8.88 -12.25 -5.34
N THR A 75 -7.98 -11.76 -4.48
CA THR A 75 -7.87 -10.33 -4.14
C THR A 75 -7.53 -9.50 -5.37
N ARG A 76 -6.52 -9.94 -6.12
CA ARG A 76 -6.08 -9.28 -7.35
C ARG A 76 -7.21 -9.26 -8.37
N ASP A 77 -7.88 -10.40 -8.55
CA ASP A 77 -8.96 -10.53 -9.53
C ASP A 77 -10.15 -9.63 -9.17
N ARG A 78 -10.56 -9.56 -7.89
CA ARG A 78 -11.60 -8.62 -7.44
C ARG A 78 -11.19 -7.15 -7.64
N PHE A 79 -9.92 -6.81 -7.42
CA PHE A 79 -9.41 -5.46 -7.65
C PHE A 79 -9.44 -5.10 -9.14
N LEU A 80 -9.02 -6.01 -10.02
CA LEU A 80 -9.01 -5.80 -11.47
C LEU A 80 -10.42 -5.84 -12.09
N ARG A 81 -11.33 -6.70 -11.59
CA ARG A 81 -12.73 -6.78 -12.02
C ARG A 81 -13.61 -5.62 -11.54
N ARG A 82 -13.10 -4.70 -10.70
CA ARG A 82 -13.81 -3.46 -10.36
C ARG A 82 -13.90 -2.44 -11.50
N THR A 83 -13.48 -2.78 -12.72
CA THR A 83 -14.02 -2.14 -13.93
C THR A 83 -15.31 -2.88 -14.29
N PRO A 84 -16.51 -2.34 -14.01
CA PRO A 84 -17.74 -3.07 -14.27
C PRO A 84 -17.91 -3.22 -15.78
N ALA A 85 -17.72 -4.42 -16.31
CA ALA A 85 -18.35 -4.79 -17.56
C ALA A 85 -19.86 -4.78 -17.30
N PRO A 86 -20.67 -4.02 -18.05
CA PRO A 86 -22.10 -4.03 -17.85
C PRO A 86 -22.63 -5.46 -18.04
N ALA A 87 -23.29 -5.99 -17.03
CA ALA A 87 -23.94 -7.29 -17.12
C ALA A 87 -25.09 -7.17 -18.14
N VAL A 88 -24.95 -7.84 -19.29
CA VAL A 88 -26.09 -8.10 -20.18
C VAL A 88 -27.00 -9.09 -19.47
N PRO A 89 -28.28 -8.75 -19.23
CA PRO A 89 -29.22 -9.70 -18.64
C PRO A 89 -29.53 -10.79 -19.67
N HIS A 90 -29.14 -12.03 -19.37
CA HIS A 90 -29.65 -13.20 -20.07
C HIS A 90 -31.10 -13.43 -19.63
N GLN A 91 -32.02 -12.91 -20.42
CA GLN A 91 -33.42 -13.34 -20.44
C GLN A 91 -33.45 -14.76 -21.04
N ASN A 92 -33.31 -15.79 -20.21
CA ASN A 92 -33.68 -17.14 -20.62
C ASN A 92 -35.17 -17.30 -20.35
N GLU A 93 -35.96 -16.84 -21.32
CA GLU A 93 -37.35 -17.24 -21.48
C GLU A 93 -37.36 -18.74 -21.79
N GLY A 94 -38.00 -19.51 -20.92
CA GLY A 94 -38.26 -20.92 -21.16
C GLY A 94 -39.29 -21.08 -22.26
N GLN A 95 -38.96 -21.90 -23.26
CA GLN A 95 -39.94 -22.56 -24.11
C GLN A 95 -39.44 -23.97 -24.46
#